data_AF-A0A2H6FBX6-F1
#
_entry.id   AF-A0A2H6FBX6-F1
#
_cell.length_a   1.000
_cell.length_b   1.000
_cell.length_c   1.000
_cell.angle_alpha   90.00
_cell.angle_beta   90.00
_cell.angle_gamma   90.00
#
_symmetry.space_group_name_H-M   'P 1'
#
loop_
_entity.id
_entity.type
_entity.pdbx_description
1 polymer ?
#
loop_
_entity_poly.entity_id
_entity_poly.type
_entity_poly.pdbx_seq_one_letter_code
_entity_poly.pdbx_strand_id
1 'polypeptide(L)'
;MTIPKSKKSIYYKENYILRNTIKNILFATNFNDAEEISQRLLLSRHLFKAPYHKKIIKSLEKHLDLLTAHFHNPFLIRDNNVTENLIKQLNRKLKQSGGFKSVHNAYNFLKLWFIYYRFKPFTNSKEFFRNGKAPLELAGVNINNLDWLTFSQKARPS
;
A
#
# COMPACT_ATOMS: atom_id res chain seq x y z
N MET A 1 -2.12 -11.81 7.30
CA MET A 1 -3.31 -12.53 7.84
C MET A 1 -4.55 -11.70 7.48
N THR A 2 -5.62 -12.31 6.97
CA THR A 2 -6.80 -11.59 6.46
C THR A 2 -8.05 -11.91 7.28
N ILE A 3 -8.87 -10.89 7.58
CA ILE A 3 -10.14 -11.07 8.29
C ILE A 3 -11.22 -11.54 7.29
N PRO A 4 -11.82 -12.74 7.44
CA PRO A 4 -12.79 -13.28 6.49
C PRO A 4 -14.02 -12.37 6.28
N LYS A 5 -14.34 -12.05 5.03
CA LYS A 5 -15.50 -11.19 4.67
C LYS A 5 -16.81 -11.96 4.48
N SER A 6 -16.75 -13.29 4.38
CA SER A 6 -17.91 -14.13 4.08
C SER A 6 -18.96 -14.08 5.19
N LYS A 7 -20.22 -13.87 4.81
CA LYS A 7 -21.40 -13.97 5.69
C LYS A 7 -21.61 -15.37 6.26
N LYS A 8 -21.00 -16.39 5.64
CA LYS A 8 -21.06 -17.79 6.10
C LYS A 8 -20.11 -18.09 7.26
N SER A 9 -19.27 -17.15 7.66
CA SER A 9 -18.37 -17.35 8.81
C SER A 9 -19.16 -17.34 10.11
N ILE A 10 -18.89 -18.30 11.00
CA ILE A 10 -19.46 -18.32 12.35
C ILE A 10 -19.13 -17.06 13.17
N TYR A 11 -18.04 -16.36 12.82
CA TYR A 11 -17.59 -15.12 13.44
C TYR A 11 -17.88 -13.88 12.56
N TYR A 12 -18.89 -13.93 11.69
CA TYR A 12 -19.12 -12.85 10.72
C TYR A 12 -19.29 -11.48 11.38
N LYS A 13 -20.04 -11.40 12.50
CA LYS A 13 -20.28 -10.16 13.22
C LYS A 13 -18.99 -9.61 13.82
N GLU A 14 -18.22 -10.43 14.52
CA GLU A 14 -16.94 -10.09 15.13
C GLU A 14 -15.93 -9.69 14.05
N ASN A 15 -15.92 -10.39 12.92
CA ASN A 15 -15.10 -10.04 11.75
C ASN A 15 -15.44 -8.67 11.18
N TYR A 16 -16.73 -8.35 11.11
CA TYR A 16 -17.20 -7.05 10.65
C TYR A 16 -16.81 -5.94 11.62
N ILE A 17 -17.07 -6.14 12.92
CA ILE A 17 -16.72 -5.19 13.98
C ILE A 17 -15.21 -4.95 13.99
N LEU A 18 -14.39 -6.00 14.06
CA LEU A 18 -12.93 -5.86 14.11
C LEU A 18 -12.38 -5.08 12.91
N ARG A 19 -12.87 -5.38 11.69
CA ARG A 19 -12.46 -4.64 10.49
C ARG A 19 -12.81 -3.16 10.56
N ASN A 20 -14.04 -2.86 10.97
CA ASN A 20 -14.49 -1.48 11.05
C ASN A 20 -13.76 -0.73 12.15
N THR A 21 -13.51 -1.35 13.32
CA THR A 21 -12.72 -0.75 14.39
C THR A 21 -11.30 -0.45 13.93
N ILE A 22 -10.61 -1.39 13.28
CA ILE A 22 -9.28 -1.15 12.72
C ILE A 22 -9.32 -0.01 11.71
N LYS A 23 -10.32 0.03 10.82
CA LYS A 23 -10.48 1.13 9.87
C LYS A 23 -10.66 2.47 10.60
N ASN A 24 -11.48 2.52 11.65
CA ASN A 24 -11.73 3.73 12.41
C ASN A 24 -10.47 4.22 13.14
N ILE A 25 -9.62 3.32 13.62
CA ILE A 25 -8.31 3.68 14.19
C ILE A 25 -7.41 4.31 13.12
N LEU A 26 -7.26 3.67 11.96
CA LEU A 26 -6.36 4.13 10.90
C LEU A 26 -6.81 5.42 10.20
N PHE A 27 -8.11 5.70 10.22
CA PHE A 27 -8.71 6.87 9.56
C PHE A 27 -9.33 7.86 10.54
N ALA A 28 -8.94 7.81 11.82
CA ALA A 28 -9.40 8.77 12.80
C ALA A 28 -9.01 10.22 12.41
N THR A 29 -9.61 11.19 13.09
CA THR A 29 -9.32 12.62 12.86
C THR A 29 -7.89 12.94 13.26
N ASN A 30 -7.49 12.49 14.45
CA ASN A 30 -6.19 12.73 15.06
C ASN A 30 -5.69 11.45 15.79
N PHE A 31 -4.44 11.50 16.27
CA PHE A 31 -3.82 10.36 16.96
C PHE A 31 -4.52 10.00 18.28
N ASN A 32 -4.99 10.99 19.05
CA ASN A 32 -5.66 10.74 20.33
C ASN A 32 -6.96 9.95 20.14
N ASP A 33 -7.75 10.30 19.11
CA ASP A 33 -8.95 9.54 18.75
C ASP A 33 -8.59 8.09 18.36
N ALA A 34 -7.52 7.92 17.57
CA ALA A 34 -7.06 6.60 17.15
C ALA A 34 -6.62 5.74 18.36
N GLU A 35 -5.89 6.35 19.29
CA GLU A 35 -5.44 5.72 20.54
C GLU A 35 -6.63 5.32 21.42
N GLU A 36 -7.61 6.21 21.60
CA GLU A 36 -8.80 5.93 22.40
C GLU A 36 -9.59 4.74 21.83
N ILE A 37 -9.81 4.70 20.52
CA ILE A 37 -10.50 3.59 19.85
C ILE A 37 -9.69 2.29 20.01
N SER A 38 -8.36 2.37 19.89
CA SER A 38 -7.46 1.22 20.10
C SER A 38 -7.57 0.68 21.52
N GLN A 39 -7.55 1.54 22.54
CA GLN A 39 -7.70 1.12 23.94
C GLN A 39 -9.05 0.44 24.19
N ARG A 40 -10.15 1.00 23.65
CA ARG A 40 -11.48 0.39 23.73
C ARG A 40 -11.52 -1.00 23.07
N LEU A 41 -10.79 -1.19 21.96
CA LEU A 41 -10.66 -2.50 21.31
C LEU A 41 -9.88 -3.49 22.20
N LEU A 42 -8.82 -3.06 22.86
CA LEU A 42 -8.03 -3.90 23.76
C LEU A 42 -8.83 -4.34 24.99
N LEU A 43 -9.66 -3.45 25.56
CA LEU A 43 -10.57 -3.79 26.66
C LEU A 43 -11.62 -4.84 26.23
N SER A 44 -12.14 -4.71 25.02
CA SER A 44 -13.14 -5.63 24.44
C SER A 44 -12.53 -6.86 23.75
N ARG A 45 -11.21 -7.07 23.81
CA ARG A 45 -10.52 -8.15 23.06
C ARG A 45 -11.05 -9.56 23.38
N HIS A 46 -11.59 -9.76 24.58
CA HIS A 46 -12.16 -11.02 25.03
C HIS A 46 -13.41 -11.45 24.24
N LEU A 47 -14.10 -10.51 23.58
CA LEU A 47 -15.24 -10.79 22.71
C LEU A 47 -14.81 -11.46 21.39
N PHE A 48 -13.54 -11.37 21.02
CA PHE A 48 -13.00 -11.90 19.78
C PHE A 48 -12.36 -13.27 19.96
N LYS A 49 -13.17 -14.32 19.77
CA LYS A 49 -12.81 -15.70 20.13
C LYS A 49 -11.85 -16.38 19.13
N ALA A 50 -11.86 -15.98 17.86
CA ALA A 50 -11.12 -16.70 16.84
C ALA A 50 -9.59 -16.53 16.99
N PRO A 51 -8.77 -17.56 16.73
CA PRO A 51 -7.31 -17.46 16.86
C PRO A 51 -6.69 -16.34 16.01
N TYR A 52 -7.25 -16.08 14.82
CA TYR A 52 -6.79 -15.00 13.95
C TYR A 52 -7.17 -13.62 14.46
N HIS A 53 -8.28 -13.46 15.19
CA HIS A 53 -8.60 -12.18 15.84
C HIS A 53 -7.54 -11.81 16.85
N LYS A 54 -7.19 -12.76 17.74
CA LYS A 54 -6.16 -12.56 18.77
C LYS A 54 -4.82 -12.15 18.16
N LYS A 55 -4.41 -12.82 17.08
CA LYS A 55 -3.18 -12.49 16.34
C LYS A 55 -3.21 -11.09 15.75
N ILE A 56 -4.35 -10.68 15.17
CA ILE A 56 -4.51 -9.36 14.56
C ILE A 56 -4.53 -8.26 15.63
N ILE A 57 -5.27 -8.44 16.72
CA ILE A 57 -5.32 -7.47 17.83
C ILE A 57 -3.93 -7.32 18.44
N LYS A 58 -3.21 -8.43 18.68
CA LYS A 58 -1.82 -8.38 19.18
C LYS A 58 -0.87 -7.68 18.21
N SER A 59 -1.05 -7.89 16.91
CA SER A 59 -0.27 -7.19 15.89
C SER A 59 -0.56 -5.69 15.87
N LEU A 60 -1.83 -5.31 16.03
CA LEU A 60 -2.26 -3.91 16.09
C LEU A 60 -1.65 -3.22 17.32
N GLU A 61 -1.77 -3.84 18.50
CA GLU A 61 -1.18 -3.35 19.75
C GLU A 61 0.33 -3.15 19.63
N LYS A 62 1.04 -4.14 19.09
CA LYS A 62 2.50 -4.10 18.94
C LYS A 62 2.99 -3.04 17.94
N HIS A 63 2.19 -2.76 16.91
CA HIS A 63 2.61 -1.96 15.77
C HIS A 63 1.77 -0.69 15.59
N LEU A 64 1.07 -0.25 16.64
CA LEU A 64 0.15 0.88 16.56
C LEU A 64 0.87 2.12 16.04
N ASP A 65 2.00 2.49 16.65
CA ASP A 65 2.81 3.66 16.28
C ASP A 65 3.20 3.68 14.79
N LEU A 66 3.54 2.52 14.23
CA LEU A 66 3.89 2.40 12.81
C LEU A 66 2.67 2.52 11.91
N LEU A 67 1.54 1.98 12.32
CA LEU A 67 0.28 2.03 11.57
C LEU A 67 -0.35 3.44 11.61
N THR A 68 -0.09 4.20 12.66
CA THR A 68 -0.57 5.57 12.89
C THR A 68 0.48 6.65 12.62
N ALA A 69 1.68 6.28 12.14
CA ALA A 69 2.79 7.22 11.86
C ALA A 69 2.41 8.39 10.94
N HIS A 70 1.41 8.18 10.08
CA HIS A 70 0.88 9.22 9.19
C HIS A 70 0.21 10.40 9.92
N PHE A 71 -0.16 10.27 11.20
CA PHE A 71 -0.61 11.40 12.00
C PHE A 71 0.53 12.36 12.35
N HIS A 72 1.77 11.87 12.42
CA HIS A 72 2.95 12.65 12.78
C HIS A 72 3.77 13.07 11.57
N ASN A 73 3.57 12.43 10.41
CA ASN A 73 4.30 12.72 9.19
C ASN A 73 3.34 13.02 8.03
N PRO A 74 3.18 14.30 7.63
CA PRO A 74 2.30 14.70 6.54
C PRO A 74 2.62 14.08 5.17
N PHE A 75 3.86 13.62 4.97
CA PHE A 75 4.27 12.97 3.72
C PHE A 75 3.83 11.50 3.63
N LEU A 76 3.47 10.88 4.76
CA LEU A 76 2.93 9.53 4.77
C LEU A 76 1.44 9.56 4.45
N ILE A 77 1.08 8.93 3.33
CA ILE A 77 -0.30 8.80 2.89
C ILE A 77 -0.99 7.73 3.75
N ARG A 78 -2.22 8.01 4.20
CA ARG A 78 -3.01 7.07 5.01
C ARG A 78 -3.42 5.80 4.26
N ASP A 79 -3.62 5.93 2.96
CA ASP A 79 -3.98 4.82 2.09
C ASP A 79 -2.75 4.20 1.41
N ASN A 80 -2.89 2.92 1.08
CA ASN A 80 -1.89 2.15 0.35
C ASN A 80 -2.30 1.96 -1.12
N ASN A 81 -3.29 2.72 -1.63
CA ASN A 81 -3.95 2.48 -2.91
C ASN A 81 -2.94 2.52 -4.08
N VAL A 82 -2.01 3.47 -4.04
CA VAL A 82 -0.97 3.63 -5.06
C VAL A 82 -0.05 2.40 -5.07
N THR A 83 0.42 1.98 -3.90
CA THR A 83 1.30 0.82 -3.71
C THR A 83 0.61 -0.48 -4.14
N GLU A 84 -0.64 -0.71 -3.73
CA GLU A 84 -1.41 -1.89 -4.13
C GLU A 84 -1.60 -1.95 -5.65
N ASN A 85 -1.95 -0.83 -6.28
CA ASN A 85 -2.11 -0.75 -7.73
C ASN A 85 -0.80 -1.00 -8.47
N LEU A 86 0.32 -0.48 -7.97
CA LEU A 86 1.65 -0.74 -8.50
C LEU A 86 2.01 -2.23 -8.44
N ILE A 87 1.89 -2.84 -7.26
CA ILE A 87 2.17 -4.27 -7.05
C ILE A 87 1.27 -5.13 -7.94
N LYS A 88 -0.01 -4.79 -8.06
CA LYS A 88 -0.96 -5.50 -8.94
C LYS A 88 -0.53 -5.45 -10.42
N GLN A 89 -0.13 -4.28 -10.90
CA GLN A 89 0.33 -4.12 -12.29
C GLN A 89 1.64 -4.88 -12.55
N LEU A 90 2.58 -4.82 -11.62
CA LEU A 90 3.84 -5.55 -11.69
C LEU A 90 3.60 -7.06 -11.70
N ASN A 91 2.80 -7.58 -10.77
CA ASN A 91 2.46 -9.00 -10.69
C ASN A 91 1.80 -9.52 -11.96
N ARG A 92 0.94 -8.71 -12.61
CA ARG A 92 0.35 -9.07 -13.90
C ARG A 92 1.43 -9.26 -14.97
N LYS A 93 2.43 -8.37 -15.01
CA LYS A 93 3.53 -8.48 -15.97
C LYS A 93 4.46 -9.66 -15.67
N LEU A 94 4.82 -9.86 -14.41
CA LEU A 94 5.63 -11.01 -13.99
C LEU A 94 4.97 -12.35 -14.35
N LYS A 95 3.65 -12.47 -14.16
CA LYS A 95 2.89 -13.66 -14.58
C LYS A 95 2.91 -13.87 -16.10
N GLN A 96 2.81 -12.79 -16.88
CA GLN A 96 2.87 -12.85 -18.35
C GLN A 96 4.26 -13.27 -18.86
N SER A 97 5.33 -12.93 -18.15
CA SER A 97 6.70 -13.25 -18.55
C SER A 97 7.04 -14.75 -18.48
N GLY A 98 6.29 -15.57 -17.75
CA GLY A 98 6.53 -17.01 -17.65
C GLY A 98 7.81 -17.43 -16.92
N GLY A 99 8.53 -16.46 -16.31
CA GLY A 99 9.80 -16.67 -15.62
C GLY A 99 10.97 -15.93 -16.28
N PHE A 100 12.13 -15.94 -15.62
CA PHE A 100 13.36 -15.33 -16.14
C PHE A 100 14.47 -16.37 -16.16
N LYS A 101 15.29 -16.35 -17.22
CA LYS A 101 16.44 -17.26 -17.36
C LYS A 101 17.54 -17.02 -16.32
N SER A 102 17.63 -15.82 -15.76
CA SER A 102 18.63 -15.43 -14.76
C SER A 102 18.14 -14.29 -13.88
N VAL A 103 18.75 -14.11 -12.71
CA VAL A 103 18.51 -12.97 -11.82
C VAL A 103 18.82 -11.65 -12.52
N HIS A 104 19.86 -11.63 -13.37
CA HIS A 104 20.22 -10.45 -14.17
C HIS A 104 19.08 -10.02 -15.11
N ASN A 105 18.43 -10.97 -15.79
CA ASN A 105 17.29 -10.66 -16.66
C ASN A 105 16.08 -10.16 -15.86
N ALA A 106 15.83 -10.75 -14.68
CA ALA A 106 14.78 -10.27 -13.78
C ALA A 106 15.05 -8.83 -13.30
N TYR A 107 16.30 -8.52 -12.96
CA TYR A 107 16.71 -7.17 -12.57
C TYR A 107 16.53 -6.17 -13.72
N ASN A 108 16.99 -6.49 -14.92
CA ASN A 108 16.83 -5.61 -16.09
C ASN A 108 15.36 -5.36 -16.41
N PHE A 109 14.53 -6.41 -16.33
CA PHE A 109 13.09 -6.27 -16.47
C PHE A 109 12.49 -5.32 -15.42
N LEU A 110 12.81 -5.52 -14.13
CA LEU A 110 12.32 -4.66 -13.05
C LEU A 110 12.77 -3.21 -13.24
N LYS A 111 14.05 -3.00 -13.59
CA LYS A 111 14.60 -1.68 -13.88
C LYS A 111 13.83 -0.99 -15.00
N LEU A 112 13.65 -1.67 -16.13
CA LEU A 112 12.91 -1.16 -17.27
C LEU A 112 11.47 -0.82 -16.89
N TRP A 113 10.79 -1.71 -16.17
CA TRP A 113 9.41 -1.54 -15.76
C TRP A 113 9.22 -0.35 -14.81
N PHE A 114 10.07 -0.20 -13.79
CA PHE A 114 9.99 0.92 -12.85
C PHE A 114 10.31 2.25 -13.53
N ILE A 115 11.28 2.28 -14.45
CA ILE A 115 11.60 3.50 -15.21
C ILE A 115 10.43 3.86 -16.12
N TYR A 116 9.89 2.90 -16.86
CA TYR A 116 8.69 3.13 -17.67
C TYR A 116 7.53 3.69 -16.84
N TYR A 117 7.25 3.09 -15.68
CA TYR A 117 6.20 3.59 -14.77
C TYR A 117 6.44 5.05 -14.36
N ARG A 118 7.68 5.40 -13.98
CA ARG A 118 8.05 6.74 -13.51
C ARG A 118 7.95 7.84 -14.55
N PHE A 119 8.10 7.48 -15.83
CA PHE A 119 8.01 8.39 -16.97
C PHE A 119 6.62 8.42 -17.63
N LYS A 120 5.75 7.45 -17.32
CA LYS A 120 4.44 7.35 -17.95
C LYS A 120 3.43 8.35 -17.34
N PRO A 121 2.85 9.27 -18.13
CA PRO A 121 1.80 10.15 -17.65
C PRO A 121 0.55 9.40 -17.19
N PHE A 122 -0.10 9.91 -16.15
CA PHE A 122 -1.43 9.42 -15.76
C PHE A 122 -2.48 9.84 -16.79
N THR A 123 -3.36 8.92 -17.15
CA THR A 123 -4.43 9.17 -18.15
C THR A 123 -5.83 9.22 -17.55
N ASN A 124 -6.06 8.56 -16.42
CA ASN A 124 -7.38 8.46 -15.79
C ASN A 124 -7.27 8.42 -14.26
N SER A 125 -6.60 9.42 -13.70
CA SER A 125 -6.54 9.67 -12.26
C SER A 125 -7.86 10.28 -11.78
N LYS A 126 -8.30 9.87 -10.58
CA LYS A 126 -9.40 10.53 -9.86
C LYS A 126 -9.08 11.98 -9.52
N GLU A 127 -7.80 12.24 -9.26
CA GLU A 127 -7.26 13.59 -9.03
C GLU A 127 -6.92 14.19 -10.39
N PHE A 128 -7.80 15.05 -10.92
CA PHE A 128 -7.68 15.58 -12.28
C PHE A 128 -6.36 16.31 -12.54
N PHE A 129 -5.81 17.02 -11.54
CA PHE A 129 -4.53 17.73 -11.66
C PHE A 129 -3.32 16.81 -11.95
N ARG A 130 -3.46 15.50 -11.71
CA ARG A 130 -2.42 14.50 -11.99
C ARG A 130 -2.42 14.03 -13.44
N ASN A 131 -3.54 14.18 -14.15
CA ASN A 131 -3.65 13.71 -15.54
C ASN A 131 -2.71 14.51 -16.45
N GLY A 132 -2.08 13.82 -17.39
CA GLY A 132 -1.07 14.40 -18.27
C GLY A 132 0.32 14.55 -17.63
N LYS A 133 0.48 14.28 -16.32
CA LYS A 133 1.77 14.31 -15.62
C LYS A 133 2.26 12.91 -15.28
N ALA A 134 3.55 12.65 -15.41
CA ALA A 134 4.23 11.45 -14.96
C ALA A 134 4.53 11.49 -13.45
N PRO A 135 4.74 10.34 -12.79
CA PRO A 135 5.12 10.31 -11.37
C PRO A 135 6.35 11.17 -11.03
N LEU A 136 7.36 11.22 -11.91
CA LEU A 136 8.53 12.08 -11.71
C LEU A 136 8.18 13.57 -11.75
N GLU A 137 7.33 13.99 -12.68
CA GLU A 137 6.87 15.39 -12.78
C GLU A 137 6.05 15.81 -11.57
N LEU A 138 5.19 14.91 -11.05
CA LEU A 138 4.46 15.13 -9.81
C LEU A 138 5.37 15.25 -8.58
N ALA A 139 6.56 14.65 -8.63
CA ALA A 139 7.60 14.80 -7.62
C ALA A 139 8.48 16.05 -7.84
N GLY A 140 8.17 16.90 -8.82
CA GLY A 140 8.90 18.12 -9.14
C GLY A 140 10.14 17.92 -10.02
N VAL A 141 10.32 16.73 -10.61
CA VAL A 141 11.44 16.44 -11.51
C VAL A 141 11.06 16.85 -12.94
N ASN A 142 11.89 17.69 -13.55
CA ASN A 142 11.78 18.01 -14.97
C ASN A 142 12.30 16.84 -15.82
N ILE A 143 11.43 16.21 -16.59
CA ILE A 143 11.77 15.10 -17.50
C ILE A 143 11.68 15.49 -18.98
N ASN A 144 11.54 16.78 -19.29
CA ASN A 144 11.51 17.25 -20.66
C ASN A 144 12.78 16.83 -21.39
N ASN A 145 12.62 16.35 -22.63
CA ASN A 145 13.70 15.86 -23.49
C ASN A 145 14.45 14.62 -22.96
N LEU A 146 13.92 13.91 -21.97
CA LEU A 146 14.45 12.62 -21.53
C LEU A 146 13.63 11.48 -22.13
N ASP A 147 14.27 10.67 -22.98
CA ASP A 147 13.70 9.40 -23.41
C ASP A 147 13.86 8.33 -22.31
N TRP A 148 12.74 7.75 -21.88
CA TRP A 148 12.71 6.79 -20.77
C TRP A 148 13.48 5.50 -21.09
N LEU A 149 13.51 5.08 -22.36
CA LEU A 149 14.17 3.86 -22.79
C LEU A 149 15.69 4.06 -22.77
N THR A 150 16.19 5.14 -23.36
CA THR A 150 17.60 5.54 -23.27
C THR A 150 18.02 5.75 -21.82
N PHE A 151 17.19 6.41 -21.02
CA PHE A 151 17.44 6.58 -19.58
C PHE A 151 17.56 5.24 -18.84
N SER A 152 16.74 4.25 -19.21
CA SER A 152 16.78 2.92 -18.61
C SER A 152 18.05 2.11 -18.88
N GLN A 153 18.75 2.43 -19.97
CA GLN A 153 19.96 1.73 -20.39
C GLN A 153 21.21 2.25 -19.69
N LYS A 154 21.18 3.48 -19.14
CA LYS A 154 22.31 4.04 -18.38
C LYS A 154 22.67 3.12 -17.21
N ALA A 155 23.94 2.74 -17.11
CA ALA A 155 24.45 1.99 -15.96
C ALA A 155 24.26 2.82 -14.67
N ARG A 156 24.19 2.16 -13.50
CA ARG A 156 24.36 2.91 -12.26
C ARG A 156 25.75 3.59 -12.33
N PRO A 157 25.88 4.89 -12.03
CA PRO A 157 27.19 5.41 -11.68
C PRO A 157 27.74 4.53 -10.57
N SER A 158 28.93 3.97 -10.78
CA SER A 158 29.70 3.21 -9.79
C SER A 158 30.01 4.06 -8.57
#